data_AF-A0ABD1THR9-F1
#
_entry.id   AF-A0ABD1THR9-F1
#
_cell.length_a   1.000
_cell.length_b   1.000
_cell.length_c   1.000
_cell.angle_alpha   90.00
_cell.angle_beta   90.00
_cell.angle_gamma   90.00
#
_symmetry.space_group_name_H-M   'P 1'
#
loop_
_entity.id
_entity.type
_entity.pdbx_description
1 polymer ?
#
loop_
_entity_poly.entity_id
_entity_poly.type
_entity_poly.pdbx_seq_one_letter_code
_entity_poly.pdbx_strand_id
1 'polypeptide(L)'
;MGRKIAEAMSSKSSRQQSMVLEEDPFSLEVMTISLPRDFKQPKMEKFDGSSDHVDHLSKHVKKTVISLMQLAQDKDELLKDFITRFNRATLGIKDLQMSDVVTAMMSET
;
A
#
# COMPACT_ATOMS: atom_id res chain seq x y z
N MET A 1 12.88 32.39 42.65
CA MET A 1 14.11 31.68 42.20
C MET A 1 13.68 30.33 41.66
N GLY A 2 14.10 29.95 40.45
CA GLY A 2 13.81 28.62 39.89
C GLY A 2 13.64 28.57 38.36
N ARG A 3 14.48 29.29 37.61
CA ARG A 3 14.59 29.10 36.15
C ARG A 3 15.39 27.82 35.93
N LYS A 4 14.77 26.74 35.44
CA LYS A 4 15.52 25.48 35.21
C LYS A 4 14.96 24.58 34.10
N ILE A 5 14.48 25.16 33.00
CA ILE A 5 14.17 24.38 31.78
C ILE A 5 14.76 24.97 30.49
N ALA A 6 15.43 26.12 30.53
CA ALA A 6 16.00 26.74 29.32
C ALA A 6 17.41 26.25 28.97
N GLU A 7 18.00 25.36 29.78
CA GLU A 7 19.43 25.00 29.69
C GLU A 7 19.62 23.54 29.26
N ALA A 8 18.92 23.14 28.19
CA ALA A 8 19.20 21.89 27.48
C ALA A 8 19.28 22.10 25.94
N MET A 9 19.01 23.30 25.45
CA MET A 9 18.98 23.60 24.00
C MET A 9 20.27 24.25 23.47
N SER A 10 21.33 24.34 24.26
CA SER A 10 22.58 24.96 23.81
C SER A 10 23.79 24.10 24.19
N SER A 11 24.26 23.33 23.22
CA SER A 11 25.68 23.14 22.90
C SER A 11 25.98 21.71 22.48
N LYS A 12 26.03 21.52 21.16
CA LYS A 12 26.93 20.68 20.34
C LYS A 12 26.25 20.54 18.98
N SER A 13 26.85 20.80 17.84
CA SER A 13 28.22 21.15 17.52
C SER A 13 28.18 21.46 16.03
N SER A 14 28.52 22.69 15.66
CA SER A 14 28.76 23.08 14.28
C SER A 14 29.79 22.16 13.64
N ARG A 15 29.38 21.41 12.61
CA ARG A 15 30.22 20.93 11.49
C ARG A 15 29.29 20.39 10.41
N GLN A 16 29.03 21.25 9.42
CA GLN A 16 28.49 20.95 8.09
C GLN A 16 27.70 19.64 7.94
N GLN A 17 26.39 19.75 8.15
CA GLN A 17 25.48 19.01 7.29
C GLN A 17 24.34 19.95 6.95
N SER A 18 24.39 20.49 5.74
CA SER A 18 23.23 21.05 5.05
C SER A 18 22.19 19.94 4.97
N MET A 19 21.39 19.76 6.02
CA MET A 19 20.27 18.85 6.02
C MET A 19 19.05 19.67 5.63
N VAL A 20 18.55 19.41 4.43
CA VAL A 20 17.21 19.77 4.00
C VAL A 20 16.29 19.46 5.18
N LEU A 21 15.64 20.48 5.75
CA LEU A 21 14.42 20.23 6.52
C LEU A 21 13.43 19.73 5.47
N GLU A 22 13.51 18.43 5.15
CA GLU A 22 12.34 17.78 4.58
C GLU A 22 11.31 17.90 5.68
N GLU A 23 10.39 18.85 5.49
CA GLU A 23 9.12 18.87 6.19
C GLU A 23 8.60 17.43 6.23
N ASP A 24 8.10 17.02 7.40
CA ASP A 24 7.55 15.67 7.53
C ASP A 24 6.57 15.40 6.37
N PRO A 25 6.63 14.23 5.71
CA PRO A 25 5.78 13.94 4.56
C PRO A 25 4.29 13.97 4.89
N PHE A 26 3.92 14.04 6.18
CA PHE A 26 2.57 14.15 6.68
C PHE A 26 2.31 15.51 7.35
N SER A 27 1.10 16.05 7.17
CA SER A 27 0.68 17.26 7.88
C SER A 27 0.54 17.02 9.38
N LEU A 28 0.66 18.08 10.19
CA LEU A 28 0.42 18.02 11.64
C LEU A 28 -0.95 17.42 12.00
N GLU A 29 -1.96 17.61 11.14
CA GLU A 29 -3.27 16.99 11.28
C GLU A 29 -3.17 15.46 11.21
N VAL A 30 -2.49 14.91 10.21
CA VAL A 30 -2.26 13.46 10.09
C VAL A 30 -1.44 12.92 11.26
N MET A 31 -0.42 13.66 11.71
CA MET A 31 0.44 13.26 12.84
C MET A 31 -0.27 13.23 14.19
N THR A 32 -1.36 13.98 14.34
CA THR A 32 -2.12 14.08 15.59
C THR A 32 -3.34 13.13 15.64
N ILE A 33 -3.66 12.44 14.55
CA ILE A 33 -4.71 11.41 14.52
C ILE A 33 -4.29 10.25 15.43
N SER A 34 -5.14 9.97 16.42
CA SER A 34 -4.98 8.79 17.28
C SER A 34 -5.38 7.52 16.52
N LEU A 35 -4.64 6.43 16.70
CA LEU A 35 -5.01 5.13 16.15
C LEU A 35 -6.43 4.73 16.61
N PRO A 36 -7.31 4.25 15.71
CA PRO A 36 -8.64 3.78 16.09
C PRO A 36 -8.56 2.64 17.12
N ARG A 37 -9.47 2.66 18.12
CA ARG A 37 -9.49 1.66 19.21
C ARG A 37 -9.63 0.21 18.73
N ASP A 38 -10.33 0.02 17.61
CA ASP A 38 -10.60 -1.30 17.03
C ASP A 38 -9.61 -1.68 15.92
N PHE A 39 -8.55 -0.90 15.71
CA PHE A 39 -7.54 -1.22 14.71
C PHE A 39 -6.88 -2.57 15.01
N LYS A 40 -6.90 -3.48 14.03
CA LYS A 40 -6.20 -4.76 14.07
C LYS A 40 -5.13 -4.75 12.99
N GLN A 41 -3.86 -4.71 13.41
CA GLN A 41 -2.76 -4.86 12.47
C GLN A 41 -2.87 -6.22 11.77
N PRO A 42 -2.81 -6.27 10.43
CA PRO A 42 -2.84 -7.54 9.72
C PRO A 42 -1.62 -8.38 10.10
N LYS A 43 -1.84 -9.70 10.22
CA LYS A 43 -0.74 -10.66 10.44
C LYS A 43 -0.01 -10.84 9.11
N MET A 44 1.18 -10.27 9.01
CA MET A 44 2.06 -10.40 7.86
C MET A 44 3.35 -11.11 8.27
N GLU A 45 3.87 -11.96 7.40
CA GLU A 45 5.17 -12.59 7.60
C GLU A 45 6.29 -11.57 7.34
N LYS A 46 7.39 -11.68 8.08
CA LYS A 46 8.57 -10.86 7.80
C LYS A 46 9.11 -11.24 6.43
N PHE A 47 9.37 -10.24 5.61
CA PHE A 47 10.04 -10.45 4.34
C PHE A 47 11.48 -10.89 4.59
N ASP A 48 11.86 -12.05 4.05
CA ASP A 48 13.16 -12.69 4.26
C ASP A 48 14.24 -12.23 3.25
N GLY A 49 13.85 -11.40 2.27
CA GLY A 49 14.73 -10.91 1.21
C GLY A 49 15.06 -11.94 0.12
N SER A 50 14.48 -13.14 0.18
CA SER A 50 14.75 -14.24 -0.76
C SER A 50 13.80 -14.23 -1.96
N SER A 51 12.56 -13.80 -1.74
CA SER A 51 11.53 -13.72 -2.78
C SER A 51 11.44 -12.33 -3.43
N ASP A 52 10.78 -12.24 -4.58
CA ASP A 52 10.45 -10.95 -5.17
C ASP A 52 9.52 -10.14 -4.25
N HIS A 53 9.80 -8.85 -4.12
CA HIS A 53 9.08 -7.96 -3.20
C HIS A 53 7.62 -7.72 -3.62
N VAL A 54 7.35 -7.70 -4.93
CA VAL A 54 5.98 -7.59 -5.46
C VAL A 54 5.23 -8.90 -5.21
N ASP A 55 5.87 -10.06 -5.43
CA ASP A 55 5.27 -11.36 -5.15
C ASP A 55 4.93 -11.55 -3.66
N HIS A 56 5.83 -11.16 -2.75
CA HIS A 56 5.61 -11.23 -1.30
C HIS A 56 4.38 -10.41 -0.86
N LEU A 57 4.27 -9.17 -1.33
CA LEU A 57 3.11 -8.31 -1.03
C LEU A 57 1.82 -8.90 -1.59
N SER A 58 1.86 -9.49 -2.80
CA SER A 58 0.69 -10.06 -3.45
C SER A 58 0.00 -11.17 -2.64
N LYS A 59 0.76 -11.90 -1.81
CA LYS A 59 0.25 -12.96 -0.92
C LYS A 59 -0.64 -12.41 0.20
N HIS A 60 -0.43 -11.16 0.60
CA HIS A 60 -1.16 -10.51 1.69
C HIS A 60 -2.31 -9.62 1.19
N VAL A 61 -2.37 -9.32 -0.11
CA VAL A 61 -3.46 -8.53 -0.70
C VAL A 61 -4.66 -9.43 -0.98
N LYS A 62 -5.79 -9.12 -0.34
CA LYS A 62 -7.06 -9.80 -0.64
C LYS A 62 -7.55 -9.37 -2.02
N LYS A 63 -7.60 -10.32 -2.96
CA LYS A 63 -8.23 -10.10 -4.26
C LYS A 63 -9.74 -10.04 -4.11
N THR A 64 -10.36 -9.09 -4.82
CA THR A 64 -11.81 -8.84 -4.79
C THR A 64 -12.34 -8.63 -6.20
N VAL A 65 -13.66 -8.64 -6.38
CA VAL A 65 -14.29 -8.34 -7.67
C VAL A 65 -13.84 -6.96 -8.20
N ILE A 66 -13.63 -5.99 -7.33
CA ILE A 66 -13.11 -4.65 -7.69
C ILE A 66 -11.75 -4.76 -8.38
N SER A 67 -10.88 -5.67 -7.92
CA SER A 67 -9.58 -5.89 -8.57
C SER A 67 -9.68 -6.52 -9.96
N LEU A 68 -10.79 -7.20 -10.30
CA LEU A 68 -11.05 -7.68 -11.66
C LEU A 68 -11.51 -6.54 -12.57
N MET A 69 -12.39 -5.67 -12.06
CA MET A 69 -12.89 -4.50 -12.81
C MET A 69 -11.78 -3.51 -13.20
N GLN A 70 -10.66 -3.53 -12.48
CA GLN A 70 -9.47 -2.72 -12.76
C GLN A 70 -8.55 -3.34 -13.83
N LEU A 71 -8.77 -4.60 -14.21
CA LEU A 71 -8.03 -5.22 -15.31
C LEU A 71 -8.68 -4.80 -16.62
N ALA A 72 -7.96 -3.99 -17.40
CA ALA A 72 -8.31 -3.68 -18.76
C ALA A 72 -7.33 -4.37 -19.72
N GLN A 73 -7.79 -4.69 -20.93
CA GLN A 73 -6.93 -5.03 -22.04
C GLN A 73 -6.16 -3.79 -22.51
N ASP A 74 -4.83 -3.86 -22.52
CA ASP A 74 -3.99 -2.79 -23.06
C ASP A 74 -4.06 -2.75 -24.60
N LYS A 75 -3.80 -1.58 -25.20
CA LYS A 75 -3.90 -1.39 -26.67
C LYS A 75 -2.96 -2.31 -27.47
N ASP A 76 -1.80 -2.63 -26.89
CA ASP A 76 -0.77 -3.47 -27.49
C ASP A 76 -0.79 -4.91 -26.95
N GLU A 77 -1.76 -5.26 -26.11
CA GLU A 77 -1.89 -6.59 -25.53
C GLU A 77 -2.80 -7.48 -26.38
N LEU A 78 -2.36 -8.71 -26.63
CA LEU A 78 -3.19 -9.71 -27.28
C LEU A 78 -4.33 -10.14 -26.35
N LEU A 79 -5.53 -10.32 -26.90
CA LEU A 79 -6.69 -10.78 -26.15
C LEU A 79 -6.41 -12.07 -25.35
N LYS A 80 -5.61 -12.99 -25.91
CA LYS A 80 -5.21 -14.22 -25.21
C LYS A 80 -4.43 -13.93 -23.92
N ASP A 81 -3.56 -12.93 -23.94
CA ASP A 81 -2.72 -12.57 -22.79
C ASP A 81 -3.57 -11.87 -21.72
N PHE A 82 -4.46 -10.97 -22.14
CA PHE A 82 -5.47 -10.37 -21.26
C PHE A 82 -6.32 -11.43 -20.57
N ILE A 83 -6.94 -12.33 -21.33
CA ILE A 83 -7.79 -13.41 -20.80
C ILE A 83 -6.99 -14.32 -19.85
N THR A 84 -5.71 -14.57 -20.14
CA THR A 84 -4.84 -15.35 -19.25
C THR A 84 -4.62 -14.63 -17.91
N ARG A 85 -4.35 -13.32 -17.92
CA ARG A 85 -4.20 -12.53 -16.69
C ARG A 85 -5.51 -12.42 -15.92
N PHE A 86 -6.62 -12.15 -16.62
CA PHE A 86 -7.95 -12.05 -16.04
C PHE A 86 -8.36 -13.37 -15.37
N ASN A 87 -8.22 -14.51 -16.05
CA ASN A 87 -8.49 -15.84 -15.47
C ASN A 87 -7.57 -16.17 -14.29
N ARG A 88 -6.30 -15.76 -14.33
CA ARG A 88 -5.41 -15.92 -13.18
C ARG A 88 -5.87 -15.08 -11.98
N ALA A 89 -6.46 -13.92 -12.21
CA ALA A 89 -7.00 -13.08 -11.16
C ALA A 89 -8.28 -13.66 -10.55
N THR A 90 -9.17 -14.24 -11.37
CA THR A 90 -10.44 -14.85 -10.88
C THR A 90 -10.17 -16.01 -9.92
N LEU A 91 -9.16 -16.84 -10.18
CA LEU A 91 -8.78 -17.98 -9.31
C LEU A 91 -8.38 -17.56 -7.88
N GLY A 92 -7.98 -16.31 -7.68
CA GLY A 92 -7.57 -15.81 -6.37
C GLY A 92 -8.71 -15.22 -5.52
N ILE A 93 -9.94 -15.17 -6.04
CA ILE A 93 -11.09 -14.56 -5.37
C ILE A 93 -11.98 -15.65 -4.81
N LYS A 94 -12.14 -15.65 -3.48
CA LYS A 94 -13.06 -16.57 -2.79
C LYS A 94 -14.50 -16.18 -3.05
N ASP A 95 -15.37 -17.18 -3.17
CA ASP A 95 -16.82 -17.02 -3.33
C ASP A 95 -17.25 -16.17 -4.54
N LEU A 96 -16.41 -16.14 -5.58
CA LEU A 96 -16.65 -15.38 -6.81
C LEU A 96 -17.88 -15.91 -7.56
N GLN A 97 -18.89 -15.06 -7.77
CA GLN A 97 -20.07 -15.43 -8.55
C GLN A 97 -19.85 -15.18 -10.03
N MET A 98 -20.50 -15.97 -10.88
CA MET A 98 -20.39 -15.80 -12.34
C MET A 98 -20.91 -14.43 -12.80
N SER A 99 -21.92 -13.87 -12.11
CA SER A 99 -22.41 -12.52 -12.35
C SER A 99 -21.33 -11.46 -12.10
N ASP A 100 -20.44 -11.67 -11.14
CA ASP A 100 -19.34 -10.74 -10.84
C ASP A 100 -18.31 -10.75 -11.98
N VAL A 101 -18.04 -11.94 -12.54
CA VAL A 101 -17.14 -12.12 -13.69
C VAL A 101 -17.69 -11.40 -14.92
N VAL A 102 -18.98 -11.58 -15.22
CA VAL A 102 -19.64 -10.88 -16.33
C VAL A 102 -19.62 -9.38 -16.10
N THR A 103 -19.92 -8.91 -14.88
CA THR A 103 -19.89 -7.48 -14.55
C THR A 103 -18.48 -6.89 -14.75
N ALA A 104 -17.43 -7.59 -14.30
CA ALA A 104 -16.05 -7.16 -14.44
C ALA A 104 -15.54 -7.17 -15.89
N MET A 105 -16.00 -8.12 -16.73
CA MET A 105 -15.72 -8.09 -18.17
C MET A 105 -16.38 -6.89 -18.86
N MET A 106 -17.60 -6.55 -18.42
CA MET A 106 -18.38 -5.49 -19.05
C MET A 106 -18.02 -4.09 -18.55
N SER A 107 -17.24 -3.97 -17.47
CA SER A 107 -16.72 -2.69 -16.97
C SER A 107 -15.57 -2.13 -17.82
N GLU A 108 -15.15 -2.81 -18.89
CA GLU A 108 -14.14 -2.33 -19.85
C GLU A 108 -14.63 -1.21 -20.81
N THR A 109 -15.82 -0.63 -20.59
CA THR A 109 -16.34 0.49 -21.42
C THR A 109 -16.01 1.85 -20.83
#